data_AF-I4VMX3-F1
#
_entry.id   AF-I4VMX3-F1
#
_cell.length_a   1.000
_cell.length_b   1.000
_cell.length_c   1.000
_cell.angle_alpha   90.00
_cell.angle_beta   90.00
_cell.angle_gamma   90.00
#
_symmetry.space_group_name_H-M   'P 1'
#
loop_
_entity.id
_entity.type
_entity.pdbx_description
1 polymer ?
#
loop_
_entity_poly.entity_id
_entity_poly.type
_entity_poly.pdbx_seq_one_letter_code
_entity_poly.pdbx_strand_id
1 'polypeptide(L)'
;MQQLSLTFEPGLAQRSRCLRDHMATRIYSRGLVDVAGKLDMSPSKMTEKLAGSDSGGKSRGMTIDELETYIQRTGDISPVHYLADKYLRDPAVTQQEALAKLASLAEVIPGLMAAAGLQVAPVRRGR
;
A
#
# COMPACT_ATOMS: atom_id res chain seq x y z
N MET A 1 11.84 -18.45 20.05
CA MET A 1 11.04 -17.69 19.06
C MET A 1 10.96 -16.25 19.54
N GLN A 2 11.40 -15.29 18.74
CA GLN A 2 11.19 -13.87 19.04
C GLN A 2 9.90 -13.44 18.34
N GLN A 3 8.96 -12.87 19.11
CA GLN A 3 7.69 -12.38 18.57
C GLN A 3 7.88 -10.91 18.16
N LEU A 4 7.67 -10.61 16.88
CA LEU A 4 7.66 -9.25 16.34
C LEU A 4 6.22 -8.78 16.20
N SER A 5 5.84 -7.77 16.98
CA SER A 5 4.56 -7.09 16.81
C SER A 5 4.70 -6.01 15.73
N LEU A 6 4.15 -6.26 14.55
CA LEU A 6 4.19 -5.34 13.42
C LEU A 6 2.85 -4.62 13.28
N THR A 7 2.86 -3.29 13.40
CA THR A 7 1.69 -2.44 13.12
C THR A 7 1.77 -1.97 11.67
N PHE A 8 0.88 -2.48 10.80
CA PHE A 8 0.86 -2.13 9.38
C PHE A 8 -0.19 -1.07 9.08
N GLU A 9 0.07 -0.20 8.11
CA GLU A 9 -0.95 0.70 7.56
C GLU A 9 -1.90 -0.13 6.69
N PRO A 10 -3.19 -0.27 7.06
CA PRO A 10 -4.05 -1.20 6.38
C PRO A 10 -4.42 -0.72 4.97
N GLY A 11 -4.34 -1.63 3.99
CA GLY A 11 -4.79 -1.37 2.62
C GLY A 11 -3.67 -1.06 1.62
N LEU A 12 -2.40 -1.26 1.98
CA LEU A 12 -1.28 -1.20 1.02
C LEU A 12 -1.47 -2.21 -0.12
N ALA A 13 -1.92 -3.43 0.19
CA ALA A 13 -2.22 -4.45 -0.82
C ALA A 13 -3.42 -4.10 -1.71
N GLN A 14 -4.33 -3.22 -1.25
CA GLN A 14 -5.51 -2.78 -2.00
C GLN A 14 -5.21 -1.64 -2.99
N ARG A 15 -4.18 -0.83 -2.70
CA ARG A 15 -3.79 0.33 -3.52
C ARG A 15 -2.95 -0.04 -4.75
N SER A 16 -2.26 -1.19 -4.73
CA SER A 16 -1.34 -1.59 -5.80
C SER A 16 -1.52 -3.05 -6.21
N ARG A 17 -1.57 -3.30 -7.53
CA ARG A 17 -1.90 -4.63 -8.08
C ARG A 17 -0.80 -5.66 -7.79
N CYS A 18 0.45 -5.20 -7.83
CA CYS A 18 1.63 -6.01 -7.55
C CYS A 18 2.70 -5.19 -6.81
N LEU A 19 3.70 -5.89 -6.25
CA LEU A 19 4.81 -5.26 -5.54
C LEU A 19 5.53 -4.21 -6.39
N ARG A 20 5.70 -4.49 -7.70
CA ARG A 20 6.34 -3.58 -8.64
C ARG A 20 5.58 -2.26 -8.81
N ASP A 21 4.26 -2.32 -8.86
CA ASP A 21 3.36 -1.16 -8.95
C ASP A 21 3.40 -0.30 -7.67
N HIS A 22 3.44 -0.97 -6.51
CA HIS A 22 3.64 -0.31 -5.22
C HIS A 22 4.99 0.41 -5.19
N MET A 23 6.07 -0.27 -5.58
CA MET A 23 7.40 0.33 -5.64
C MET A 23 7.46 1.49 -6.63
N ALA A 24 6.90 1.35 -7.82
CA ALA A 24 6.87 2.42 -8.82
C ALA A 24 6.26 3.69 -8.22
N THR A 25 5.09 3.57 -7.60
CA THR A 25 4.41 4.68 -6.92
C THR A 25 5.31 5.35 -5.87
N ARG A 26 6.02 4.56 -5.06
CA ARG A 26 6.92 5.05 -4.00
C ARG A 26 8.18 5.71 -4.53
N ILE A 27 8.72 5.19 -5.63
CA ILE A 27 9.93 5.71 -6.27
C ILE A 27 9.62 7.03 -6.98
N TYR A 28 8.49 7.11 -7.69
CA TYR A 28 8.06 8.35 -8.32
C TYR A 28 7.73 9.44 -7.29
N SER A 29 7.12 9.09 -6.15
CA SER A 29 6.80 10.09 -5.11
C SER A 29 8.03 10.62 -4.38
N ARG A 30 9.12 9.84 -4.29
CA ARG A 30 10.38 10.22 -3.65
C ARG A 30 11.37 10.89 -4.59
N GLY A 31 11.13 10.81 -5.91
CA GLY A 31 12.05 11.28 -6.94
C GLY A 31 12.80 10.13 -7.59
N LEU A 32 12.49 9.87 -8.87
CA LEU A 32 13.11 8.79 -9.66
C LEU A 32 14.63 8.92 -9.74
N VAL A 33 15.13 10.14 -9.97
CA VAL A 33 16.57 10.41 -10.16
C VAL A 33 17.34 10.13 -8.87
N ASP A 34 16.81 10.57 -7.73
CA ASP A 34 17.45 10.39 -6.43
C ASP A 34 17.53 8.91 -6.04
N VAL A 35 16.45 8.17 -6.26
CA VAL A 35 16.43 6.73 -5.98
C VAL A 35 17.34 5.96 -6.94
N ALA A 36 17.33 6.30 -8.23
CA ALA A 36 18.21 5.67 -9.22
C ALA A 36 19.68 5.91 -8.88
N GLY A 37 20.03 7.14 -8.48
CA GLY A 37 21.37 7.51 -8.02
C GLY A 37 21.81 6.71 -6.78
N LYS A 38 20.92 6.53 -5.80
CA LYS A 38 21.20 5.69 -4.62
C LYS A 38 21.47 4.24 -4.97
N LEU A 39 20.90 3.73 -6.06
CA LEU A 39 21.06 2.34 -6.51
C LEU A 39 22.15 2.16 -7.57
N ASP A 40 23.01 3.17 -7.78
CA ASP A 40 24.07 3.15 -8.79
C ASP A 40 23.54 2.81 -10.20
N MET A 41 22.33 3.28 -10.54
CA MET A 41 21.70 3.05 -11.84
C MET A 41 21.19 4.33 -12.50
N SER A 42 21.07 4.31 -13.83
CA SER A 42 20.49 5.43 -14.56
C SER A 42 18.96 5.48 -14.36
N PRO A 43 18.35 6.68 -14.40
CA PRO A 43 16.88 6.82 -14.32
C PRO A 43 16.13 6.03 -15.41
N SER A 44 16.72 5.93 -16.62
CA SER A 44 16.17 5.12 -17.70
C SER A 44 16.15 3.64 -17.35
N LYS A 45 17.26 3.09 -16.84
CA LYS A 45 17.35 1.68 -16.41
C LYS A 45 16.38 1.37 -15.27
N MET A 46 16.19 2.33 -14.35
CA MET A 46 15.20 2.19 -13.28
C MET A 46 13.77 2.13 -13.83
N THR A 47 13.45 2.97 -14.81
CA THR A 47 12.12 2.98 -15.44
C THR A 47 11.84 1.68 -16.20
N GLU A 48 12.81 1.15 -16.95
CA GLU A 48 12.69 -0.15 -17.61
C GLU A 48 12.44 -1.29 -16.60
N LYS A 49 13.11 -1.26 -15.44
CA LYS A 49 12.91 -2.22 -14.35
C LYS A 49 11.52 -2.15 -13.73
N LEU A 50 10.99 -0.94 -13.56
CA LEU A 50 9.65 -0.71 -13.04
C LEU A 50 8.56 -1.06 -14.06
N ALA A 51 8.81 -0.85 -15.35
CA ALA A 51 7.95 -1.30 -16.43
C ALA A 51 7.96 -2.84 -16.56
N GLY A 52 9.08 -3.48 -16.21
CA GLY A 52 9.27 -4.92 -16.34
C GLY A 52 9.67 -5.37 -17.75
N SER A 53 9.99 -4.41 -18.62
CA SER A 53 10.44 -4.60 -20.00
C SER A 53 11.45 -3.52 -20.36
N ASP A 54 12.47 -3.88 -21.13
CA ASP A 54 13.38 -2.90 -21.72
C ASP A 54 12.77 -2.20 -22.94
N SER A 55 13.46 -1.18 -23.43
CA SER A 55 13.08 -0.44 -24.64
C SER A 55 12.97 -1.32 -25.90
N GLY A 56 13.52 -2.55 -25.88
CA GLY A 56 13.43 -3.55 -26.93
C GLY A 56 12.39 -4.64 -26.68
N GLY A 57 11.52 -4.48 -25.67
CA GLY A 57 10.44 -5.41 -25.35
C GLY A 57 10.86 -6.68 -24.61
N LYS A 58 12.13 -6.82 -24.22
CA LYS A 58 12.61 -7.97 -23.43
C LYS A 58 12.27 -7.77 -21.97
N SER A 59 11.80 -8.81 -21.28
CA SER A 59 11.50 -8.69 -19.86
C SER A 59 12.77 -8.42 -19.06
N ARG A 60 12.82 -7.25 -18.40
CA ARG A 60 13.89 -6.83 -17.51
C ARG A 60 13.28 -6.34 -16.21
N GLY A 61 12.78 -7.27 -15.40
CA GLY A 61 12.29 -6.96 -14.07
C GLY A 61 13.40 -6.51 -13.10
N MET A 62 12.98 -5.98 -11.97
CA MET A 62 13.84 -5.84 -10.79
C MET A 62 14.09 -7.22 -10.17
N THR A 63 15.33 -7.53 -9.82
CA THR A 63 15.68 -8.77 -9.11
C THR A 63 15.40 -8.64 -7.61
N ILE A 64 15.43 -9.77 -6.89
CA ILE A 64 15.28 -9.76 -5.43
C ILE A 64 16.47 -9.07 -4.76
N ASP A 65 17.70 -9.26 -5.28
CA ASP A 65 18.89 -8.58 -4.78
C ASP A 65 18.79 -7.05 -4.91
N GLU A 66 18.21 -6.58 -6.02
CA GLU A 66 17.96 -5.14 -6.24
C GLU A 66 16.88 -4.61 -5.30
N LEU A 67 15.87 -5.42 -4.98
CA LEU A 67 14.85 -5.08 -3.98
C LEU A 67 15.48 -4.95 -2.58
N GLU A 68 16.32 -5.89 -2.18
CA GLU A 68 17.04 -5.81 -0.89
C GLU A 68 17.95 -4.59 -0.86
N THR A 69 18.70 -4.34 -1.93
CA THR A 69 19.54 -3.15 -2.08
C THR A 69 18.70 -1.87 -1.99
N TYR A 70 17.52 -1.83 -2.62
CA TYR A 70 16.58 -0.71 -2.51
C TYR A 70 16.16 -0.47 -1.06
N ILE A 71 15.76 -1.50 -0.33
CA ILE A 71 15.33 -1.37 1.08
C ILE A 71 16.50 -0.86 1.93
N GLN A 72 17.69 -1.44 1.77
CA GLN A 72 18.87 -1.05 2.54
C GLN A 72 19.29 0.40 2.27
N ARG A 73 19.32 0.82 1.00
CA ARG A 73 19.83 2.14 0.61
C ARG A 73 18.82 3.26 0.72
N THR A 74 17.52 2.96 0.62
CA THR A 74 16.45 3.99 0.71
C THR A 74 15.74 4.02 2.06
N GLY A 75 15.91 2.97 2.88
CA GLY A 75 15.18 2.78 4.13
C GLY A 75 13.68 2.55 3.94
N ASP A 76 13.19 2.38 2.71
CA ASP A 76 11.77 2.15 2.44
C ASP A 76 11.40 0.69 2.69
N ILE A 77 10.89 0.41 3.88
CA ILE A 77 10.34 -0.91 4.27
C ILE A 77 8.92 -1.15 3.74
N SER A 78 8.35 -0.19 3.01
CA SER A 78 7.01 -0.30 2.43
C SER A 78 6.80 -1.52 1.51
N PRO A 79 7.79 -2.01 0.73
CA PRO A 79 7.63 -3.24 -0.06
C PRO A 79 7.42 -4.48 0.83
N VAL A 80 8.08 -4.55 1.98
CA VAL A 80 7.92 -5.65 2.95
C VAL A 80 6.55 -5.57 3.60
N HIS A 81 6.12 -4.36 4.00
CA HIS A 81 4.78 -4.14 4.53
C HIS A 81 3.69 -4.51 3.50
N TYR A 82 3.89 -4.21 2.21
CA TYR A 82 2.97 -4.64 1.16
C TYR A 82 2.85 -6.18 1.09
N LEU A 83 3.98 -6.90 1.15
CA LEU A 83 3.96 -8.37 1.10
C LEU A 83 3.31 -8.97 2.34
N ALA A 84 3.60 -8.42 3.52
CA ALA A 84 2.96 -8.83 4.76
C ALA A 84 1.45 -8.56 4.74
N ASP A 85 1.04 -7.37 4.31
CA ASP A 85 -0.37 -7.00 4.15
C ASP A 85 -1.09 -7.92 3.16
N LYS A 86 -0.42 -8.33 2.07
CA LYS A 86 -1.01 -9.16 1.03
C LYS A 86 -1.10 -10.64 1.36
N TYR A 87 -0.10 -11.20 2.06
CA TYR A 87 0.02 -12.65 2.24
C TYR A 87 -0.01 -13.12 3.69
N LEU A 88 0.21 -12.23 4.67
CA LEU A 88 0.25 -12.57 6.10
C LEU A 88 -0.97 -12.05 6.89
N ARG A 89 -1.93 -11.37 6.23
CA ARG A 89 -3.18 -10.97 6.87
C ARG A 89 -4.03 -12.19 7.25
N ASP A 90 -4.39 -12.27 8.52
CA ASP A 90 -5.41 -13.18 8.98
C ASP A 90 -6.80 -12.66 8.54
N PRO A 91 -7.64 -13.49 7.88
CA PRO A 91 -8.99 -13.11 7.51
C PRO A 91 -9.86 -12.68 8.71
N ALA A 92 -9.66 -13.27 9.89
CA ALA A 92 -10.39 -12.92 11.11
C ALA A 92 -10.05 -11.50 11.58
N VAL A 93 -8.77 -11.12 11.53
CA VAL A 93 -8.29 -9.77 11.86
C VAL A 93 -8.83 -8.75 10.85
N THR A 94 -8.87 -9.11 9.56
CA THR A 94 -9.41 -8.24 8.50
C THR A 94 -10.90 -7.95 8.71
N GLN A 95 -11.69 -8.95 9.12
CA GLN A 95 -13.12 -8.77 9.42
C GLN A 95 -13.33 -7.87 10.63
N GLN A 96 -12.54 -8.03 11.69
CA GLN A 96 -12.61 -7.20 12.88
C GLN A 96 -12.22 -5.74 12.59
N GLU A 97 -11.16 -5.50 11.82
CA GLU A 97 -10.78 -4.16 11.37
C GLU A 97 -11.89 -3.49 10.54
N ALA A 98 -12.52 -4.24 9.63
CA ALA A 98 -13.61 -3.74 8.81
C ALA A 98 -14.84 -3.37 9.65
N LEU A 99 -15.20 -4.21 10.64
CA LEU A 99 -16.27 -3.93 11.59
C LEU A 99 -15.97 -2.70 12.46
N ALA A 100 -14.74 -2.56 12.94
CA ALA A 100 -14.32 -1.40 13.72
C ALA A 100 -14.39 -0.09 12.90
N LYS A 101 -13.94 -0.13 11.64
CA LYS A 101 -14.08 1.02 10.73
C LYS A 101 -15.53 1.35 10.42
N LEU A 102 -16.39 0.33 10.22
CA LEU A 102 -17.82 0.53 10.00
C LEU A 102 -18.49 1.18 11.22
N ALA A 103 -18.15 0.74 12.43
CA ALA A 103 -18.65 1.34 13.68
C ALA A 103 -18.24 2.80 13.81
N SER A 104 -16.96 3.13 13.55
CA SER A 104 -16.46 4.51 13.56
C SER A 104 -17.18 5.39 12.54
N LEU A 105 -17.43 4.90 11.31
CA LEU A 105 -18.15 5.66 10.30
C LEU A 105 -19.63 5.85 10.67
N ALA A 106 -20.26 4.86 11.28
CA ALA A 106 -21.66 4.96 11.73
C ALA A 106 -21.89 6.07 12.77
N GLU A 107 -20.87 6.43 13.55
CA GLU A 107 -20.93 7.56 14.49
C GLU A 107 -20.85 8.92 13.80
N VAL A 108 -20.10 9.03 12.70
CA VAL A 108 -19.82 10.30 12.01
C VAL A 108 -20.84 10.61 10.91
N ILE A 109 -21.37 9.58 10.25
CA ILE A 109 -22.35 9.70 9.16
C ILE A 109 -23.58 10.54 9.54
N PRO A 110 -24.23 10.37 10.72
CA PRO A 110 -25.40 11.16 11.08
C PRO A 110 -25.13 12.67 11.13
N GLY A 111 -23.96 13.07 11.64
CA GLY A 111 -23.55 14.48 11.68
C GLY A 111 -23.28 15.06 10.30
N LEU A 112 -22.63 14.28 9.42
CA LEU A 112 -22.40 14.68 8.02
C LEU A 112 -23.69 14.73 7.20
N MET A 113 -24.63 13.81 7.44
CA MET A 113 -25.95 13.84 6.80
C MET A 113 -26.75 15.07 7.22
N ALA A 114 -26.73 15.42 8.52
CA ALA A 114 -27.34 16.64 9.01
C ALA A 114 -26.72 17.91 8.40
N ALA A 115 -25.38 17.97 8.30
CA ALA A 115 -24.67 19.08 7.68
C ALA A 115 -24.95 19.21 6.17
N ALA A 116 -25.22 18.08 5.48
CA ALA A 116 -25.60 18.04 4.07
C ALA A 116 -27.11 18.29 3.83
N GLY A 117 -27.89 18.56 4.88
CA GLY A 117 -29.34 18.80 4.77
C GLY A 117 -30.19 17.55 4.51
N LEU A 118 -29.61 16.35 4.62
CA LEU A 118 -30.30 15.07 4.48
C LEU A 118 -30.83 14.64 5.86
N GLN A 119 -32.15 14.71 6.05
CA GLN A 119 -32.76 14.30 7.32
C GLN A 119 -32.62 12.78 7.53
N VAL A 120 -31.99 12.40 8.65
CA VAL A 120 -31.98 11.00 9.11
C VAL A 120 -33.38 10.68 9.61
N ALA A 121 -34.15 9.92 8.83
CA ALA A 121 -35.43 9.40 9.30
C ALA A 121 -35.16 8.48 10.50
N PRO A 122 -35.82 8.67 11.66
CA PRO A 122 -35.59 7.82 12.81
C PRO A 122 -35.98 6.38 12.46
N VAL A 123 -35.05 5.44 12.64
CA VAL A 123 -35.33 4.00 12.59
C VAL A 123 -36.39 3.71 13.64
N ARG A 124 -37.64 3.52 13.21
CA ARG A 124 -38.71 3.00 14.06
C ARG A 124 -38.31 1.60 14.50
N ARG A 125 -37.78 1.47 15.72
CA ARG A 125 -37.72 0.19 16.42
C ARG A 125 -39.17 -0.28 16.58
N GLY A 126 -39.49 -1.34 15.84
CA GLY A 126 -40.77 -2.03 15.92
C GLY A 126 -41.04 -2.52 17.34
N ARG A 127 -42.33 -2.48 17.66
CA ARG A 127 -42.98 -2.79 18.93
C ARG A 127 -42.85 -4.26 19.31
#